data_AF-A0AAJ8JWX2-F1
#
_entry.id   AF-A0AAJ8JWX2-F1
#
_cell.length_a   1.000
_cell.length_b   1.000
_cell.length_c   1.000
_cell.angle_alpha   90.00
_cell.angle_beta   90.00
_cell.angle_gamma   90.00
#
_symmetry.space_group_name_H-M   'P 1'
#
loop_
_entity.id
_entity.type
_entity.pdbx_description
1 polymer ?
#
loop_
_entity_poly.entity_id
_entity_poly.type
_entity_poly.pdbx_seq_one_letter_code
_entity_poly.pdbx_strand_id
1 'polypeptide(L)'
;MDVLLTRKEIRNHYLITGGHCRSVFSLRELAKFKWTKSVKRFFFLFNPKESPKSDIVKMAKSKNHTAHNQNKKAHRNKIQRPKTNKYHSLKGVDPKFRRNARYAAQGSTKAIREAKASA
;
A
#
# COMPACT_ATOMS: atom_id res chain seq x y z
N MET A 1 24.05 -13.13 0.55
CA MET A 1 23.73 -12.67 -0.82
C MET A 1 22.59 -11.70 -0.70
N ASP A 2 22.98 -10.49 -0.33
CA ASP A 2 22.13 -9.49 0.28
C ASP A 2 21.27 -8.79 -0.77
N VAL A 3 19.95 -8.86 -0.59
CA VAL A 3 18.97 -8.19 -1.43
C VAL A 3 19.04 -6.69 -1.12
N LEU A 4 19.86 -5.96 -1.87
CA LEU A 4 19.84 -4.51 -1.93
C LEU A 4 18.52 -4.06 -2.57
N LEU A 5 17.46 -4.02 -1.76
CA LEU A 5 16.19 -3.41 -2.15
C LEU A 5 16.44 -1.91 -2.36
N THR A 6 16.38 -1.48 -3.60
CA THR A 6 16.77 -0.12 -3.98
C THR A 6 15.80 0.88 -3.35
N ARG A 7 16.29 2.07 -3.00
CA ARG A 7 15.53 3.19 -2.38
C ARG A 7 14.26 3.62 -3.17
N LYS A 8 14.05 3.08 -4.37
CA LYS A 8 12.84 3.23 -5.20
C LYS A 8 11.69 2.29 -4.78
N GLU A 9 11.98 1.12 -4.22
CA GLU A 9 10.94 0.14 -3.81
C GLU A 9 10.24 0.55 -2.51
N ILE A 10 10.96 1.17 -1.57
CA ILE A 10 10.38 1.66 -0.30
C ILE A 10 9.33 2.77 -0.55
N ARG A 11 9.52 3.60 -1.59
CA ARG A 11 8.61 4.72 -1.90
C ARG A 11 7.29 4.26 -2.51
N ASN A 12 7.27 3.12 -3.21
CA ASN A 12 6.06 2.58 -3.83
C ASN A 12 5.17 1.82 -2.84
N HIS A 13 5.72 1.32 -1.73
CA HIS A 13 4.91 0.68 -0.69
C HIS A 13 4.20 1.70 0.22
N TYR A 14 4.83 2.87 0.47
CA TYR A 14 4.29 3.90 1.39
C TYR A 14 3.17 4.79 0.80
N LEU A 15 2.88 4.69 -0.50
CA LEU A 15 1.85 5.51 -1.18
C LEU A 15 0.54 4.75 -1.48
N ILE A 16 0.44 3.49 -1.07
CA ILE A 16 -0.74 2.64 -1.35
C ILE A 16 -1.49 2.24 -0.07
N THR A 17 -0.83 2.19 1.10
CA THR A 17 -1.50 1.92 2.37
C THR A 17 -1.55 3.18 3.22
N GLY A 18 -2.68 3.89 3.22
CA GLY A 18 -3.02 4.87 4.24
C GLY A 18 -3.21 4.21 5.61
N GLY A 19 -2.13 3.70 6.19
CA GLY A 19 -2.14 2.91 7.42
C GLY A 19 -1.03 3.36 8.36
N HIS A 20 -1.41 3.68 9.59
CA HIS A 20 -0.51 3.91 10.70
C HIS A 20 0.51 2.77 10.82
N CYS A 21 1.78 3.04 10.53
CA CYS A 21 2.89 2.13 10.83
C CYS A 21 3.21 2.20 12.32
N ARG A 22 2.52 1.37 13.10
CA ARG A 22 2.89 1.05 14.48
C ARG A 22 4.03 0.02 14.42
N SER A 23 5.24 0.44 14.11
CA SER A 23 6.42 -0.42 14.26
C SER A 23 7.09 -0.12 15.60
N VAL A 24 6.73 -0.93 16.60
CA VAL A 24 7.55 -1.17 17.79
C VAL A 24 8.81 -1.91 17.35
N PHE A 25 9.82 -1.17 16.89
CA PHE A 25 11.20 -1.64 16.96
C PHE A 25 11.74 -1.22 18.33
N SER A 26 11.90 -2.21 19.19
CA SER A 26 12.37 -2.09 20.58
C SER A 26 13.74 -1.41 20.65
N LEU A 27 13.82 -0.26 21.33
CA LEU A 27 15.04 0.47 21.69
C LEU A 27 15.87 -0.26 22.78
N ARG A 28 16.06 -1.59 22.67
CA ARG A 28 16.82 -2.38 23.67
C ARG A 28 17.97 -3.21 23.12
N GLU A 29 18.34 -3.08 21.84
CA GLU A 29 19.51 -3.79 21.27
C GLU A 29 20.66 -2.89 20.81
N LEU A 30 20.64 -1.59 21.14
CA LEU A 30 21.76 -0.66 20.87
C LEU A 30 22.66 -0.38 22.08
N ALA A 31 22.49 -1.10 23.20
CA ALA A 31 23.18 -0.82 24.46
C ALA A 31 24.42 -1.71 24.73
N LYS A 32 25.01 -2.35 23.71
CA LYS A 32 26.22 -3.19 23.87
C LYS A 32 27.38 -2.82 22.94
N PHE A 33 27.34 -1.64 22.32
CA PHE A 33 28.45 -1.17 21.49
C PHE A 33 29.39 -0.29 22.33
N LYS A 34 30.50 -0.89 22.81
CA LYS A 34 31.56 -0.19 23.56
C LYS A 34 32.38 0.67 22.59
N TRP A 35 32.28 1.99 22.72
CA TRP A 35 33.08 2.95 21.95
C TRP A 35 34.48 3.11 22.54
N THR A 36 35.52 2.97 21.71
CA THR A 36 36.92 3.21 22.09
C THR A 36 37.23 4.71 22.12
N LYS A 37 38.19 5.12 22.96
CA LYS A 37 38.56 6.53 23.24
C LYS A 37 38.94 7.37 22.01
N SER A 38 39.21 6.76 20.87
CA SER A 38 39.70 7.47 19.67
C SER A 38 38.62 8.21 18.88
N VAL A 39 37.33 7.91 19.09
CA VAL A 39 36.24 8.57 18.34
C VAL A 39 35.66 9.79 19.06
N LYS A 40 36.02 10.02 20.33
CA LYS A 40 35.66 11.24 21.07
C LYS A 40 36.40 12.49 20.57
N ARG A 41 37.51 12.33 19.84
CA ARG A 41 38.28 13.44 19.24
C ARG A 41 37.71 13.91 17.89
N PHE A 42 36.89 13.09 17.22
CA PHE A 42 36.17 13.48 16.01
C PHE A 42 34.85 14.23 16.30
N PHE A 43 34.35 14.13 17.52
CA PHE A 43 33.08 14.74 17.94
C PHE A 43 33.19 16.23 18.35
N PHE A 44 34.40 16.81 18.32
CA PHE A 44 34.64 18.20 18.76
C PHE A 44 34.83 19.21 17.61
N LEU A 45 34.53 18.83 16.37
CA LEU A 45 34.58 19.71 15.19
C LEU A 45 33.18 19.98 14.58
N PHE A 46 32.14 19.97 15.41
CA PHE A 46 30.78 20.33 14.99
C PHE A 46 30.09 21.13 16.11
N ASN A 47 30.67 22.28 16.44
CA ASN A 47 30.06 23.29 17.31
C ASN A 47 29.53 24.45 16.44
N PRO A 48 28.30 24.38 15.89
CA PRO A 48 27.64 25.59 15.44
C PRO A 48 27.05 26.30 16.66
N LYS A 49 27.80 27.26 17.20
CA LYS A 49 27.32 28.16 18.24
C LYS A 49 26.60 29.35 17.60
N GLU A 50 25.48 29.10 16.93
CA GLU A 50 24.54 30.16 16.51
C GLU A 50 23.11 29.68 16.73
N SER A 51 22.46 30.29 17.73
CA SER A 51 21.03 30.19 17.97
C SER A 51 20.29 30.86 16.80
N PRO A 52 19.50 30.15 15.98
CA PRO A 52 18.67 30.82 14.99
C PRO A 52 17.66 31.69 15.75
N LYS A 53 17.82 33.01 15.66
CA LYS A 53 16.84 33.97 16.13
C LYS A 53 15.54 33.58 15.45
N SER A 54 14.55 33.21 16.26
CA SER A 54 13.22 32.86 15.80
C SER A 54 12.57 34.12 15.24
N ASP A 55 12.87 34.43 13.98
CA ASP A 55 12.05 35.32 13.20
C ASP A 55 10.69 34.64 13.11
N ILE A 56 9.79 35.10 13.98
CA ILE A 56 8.36 34.85 13.97
C ILE A 56 7.81 35.49 12.69
N VAL A 57 8.19 34.91 11.54
CA VAL A 57 7.52 35.14 10.27
C VAL A 57 6.07 34.74 10.54
N LYS A 58 5.21 35.76 10.69
CA LYS A 58 3.76 35.62 10.72
C LYS A 58 3.41 34.57 9.67
N MET A 59 2.97 33.39 10.11
CA MET A 59 2.77 32.26 9.23
C MET A 59 1.87 32.69 8.08
N ALA A 60 2.49 32.93 6.92
CA ALA A 60 1.78 33.35 5.73
C ALA A 60 0.78 32.23 5.43
N LYS A 61 -0.51 32.57 5.42
CA LYS A 61 -1.57 31.59 5.24
C LYS A 61 -1.34 30.91 3.89
N SER A 62 -0.98 29.63 3.93
CA SER A 62 -0.84 28.80 2.73
C SER A 62 -2.22 28.43 2.18
N LYS A 63 -2.30 28.13 0.88
CA LYS A 63 -3.55 27.68 0.25
C LYS A 63 -3.98 26.33 0.84
N ASN A 64 -5.20 26.25 1.35
CA ASN A 64 -5.71 25.06 2.06
C ASN A 64 -6.14 23.90 1.12
N HIS A 65 -6.43 24.18 -0.15
CA HIS A 65 -6.88 23.15 -1.11
C HIS A 65 -6.50 23.49 -2.56
N THR A 66 -6.15 22.47 -3.36
CA THR A 66 -5.91 22.58 -4.81
C THR A 66 -6.23 21.30 -5.57
N ALA A 67 -6.94 21.43 -6.70
CA ALA A 67 -7.22 20.35 -7.64
C ALA A 67 -6.31 20.38 -8.89
N HIS A 68 -5.36 21.34 -8.97
CA HIS A 68 -4.67 21.70 -10.22
C HIS A 68 -3.90 20.54 -10.88
N ASN A 69 -3.21 19.71 -10.10
CA ASN A 69 -2.37 18.62 -10.62
C ASN A 69 -3.03 17.23 -10.48
N GLN A 70 -4.31 17.15 -10.11
CA GLN A 70 -4.97 15.85 -9.90
C GLN A 70 -5.17 15.12 -11.23
N ASN A 71 -5.74 15.80 -12.23
CA ASN A 71 -6.01 15.22 -13.55
C ASN A 71 -4.70 14.81 -14.26
N LYS A 72 -3.67 15.66 -14.21
CA LYS A 72 -2.35 15.35 -14.80
C LYS A 72 -1.67 14.13 -14.16
N LYS A 73 -1.91 13.86 -12.87
CA LYS A 73 -1.45 12.61 -12.23
C LYS A 73 -2.30 11.41 -12.66
N ALA A 74 -3.63 11.55 -12.72
CA ALA A 74 -4.52 10.47 -13.12
C ALA A 74 -4.26 9.98 -14.56
N HIS A 75 -4.01 10.91 -15.50
CA HIS A 75 -3.72 10.55 -16.89
C HIS A 75 -2.33 9.95 -17.10
N ARG A 76 -1.34 10.23 -16.23
CA ARG A 76 -0.01 9.59 -16.29
C ARG A 76 -0.08 8.07 -16.12
N ASN A 77 -0.95 7.60 -15.23
CA ASN A 77 -1.13 6.16 -14.97
C ASN A 77 -2.18 5.50 -15.89
N LYS A 78 -2.76 6.28 -16.83
CA LYS A 78 -3.93 5.93 -17.67
C LYS A 78 -5.17 5.64 -16.82
N ILE A 79 -6.28 6.31 -17.11
CA ILE A 79 -7.57 6.02 -16.47
C ILE A 79 -8.11 4.74 -17.11
N GLN A 80 -7.97 3.62 -16.42
CA GLN A 80 -8.40 2.32 -16.93
C GLN A 80 -9.88 2.10 -16.67
N ARG A 81 -10.60 1.61 -17.68
CA ARG A 81 -11.99 1.15 -17.53
C ARG A 81 -12.01 -0.18 -16.76
N PRO A 82 -13.04 -0.46 -15.95
CA PRO A 82 -13.17 -1.77 -15.31
C PRO A 82 -13.27 -2.86 -16.39
N LYS A 83 -12.63 -3.99 -16.15
CA LYS A 83 -12.66 -5.13 -17.08
C LYS A 83 -14.06 -5.75 -17.08
N THR A 84 -14.67 -5.86 -18.25
CA THR A 84 -15.93 -6.57 -18.46
C THR A 84 -15.65 -8.04 -18.77
N ASN A 85 -16.15 -8.96 -17.96
CA ASN A 85 -16.09 -10.40 -18.23
C ASN A 85 -17.43 -10.87 -18.80
N LYS A 86 -17.42 -11.94 -19.62
CA LYS A 86 -18.66 -12.55 -20.17
C LYS A 86 -19.64 -12.99 -19.07
N TYR A 87 -19.10 -13.44 -17.93
CA TYR A 87 -19.89 -13.85 -16.77
C TYR A 87 -19.45 -13.05 -15.54
N HIS A 88 -20.40 -12.37 -14.90
CA HIS A 88 -20.17 -11.61 -13.67
C HIS A 88 -20.27 -12.50 -12.43
N SER A 89 -19.70 -12.05 -11.31
CA SER A 89 -19.87 -12.72 -10.02
C SER A 89 -21.31 -12.59 -9.54
N LEU A 90 -21.91 -13.69 -9.10
CA LEU A 90 -23.26 -13.73 -8.52
C LEU A 90 -23.25 -13.46 -7.00
N LYS A 91 -22.28 -12.66 -6.52
CA LYS A 91 -22.16 -12.26 -5.11
C LYS A 91 -23.21 -11.18 -4.83
N GLY A 92 -23.98 -11.33 -3.75
CA GLY A 92 -25.07 -10.40 -3.41
C GLY A 92 -26.41 -10.71 -4.08
N VAL A 93 -26.50 -11.77 -4.90
CA VAL A 93 -27.77 -12.28 -5.42
C VAL A 93 -28.50 -13.07 -4.34
N ASP A 94 -29.84 -13.03 -4.35
CA ASP A 94 -30.72 -13.71 -3.40
C ASP A 94 -30.25 -15.16 -3.11
N PRO A 95 -30.02 -15.51 -1.83
CA PRO A 95 -29.62 -16.85 -1.43
C PRO A 95 -30.62 -17.96 -1.82
N LYS A 96 -31.92 -17.67 -1.92
CA LYS A 96 -32.92 -18.69 -2.33
C LYS A 96 -32.78 -19.00 -3.82
N PHE A 97 -32.70 -18.00 -4.67
CA PHE A 97 -32.40 -18.17 -6.09
C PHE A 97 -31.08 -18.91 -6.32
N ARG A 98 -30.01 -18.54 -5.60
CA ARG A 98 -28.69 -19.16 -5.73
C ARG A 98 -28.69 -20.64 -5.36
N ARG A 99 -29.43 -21.04 -4.32
CA ARG A 99 -29.57 -22.45 -3.93
C ARG A 99 -30.30 -23.24 -5.01
N ASN A 100 -31.42 -22.72 -5.51
CA ASN A 100 -32.19 -23.39 -6.57
C ASN A 100 -31.37 -23.55 -7.87
N ALA A 101 -30.71 -22.47 -8.31
CA ALA A 101 -29.90 -22.50 -9.53
C ALA A 101 -28.76 -23.53 -9.45
N ARG A 102 -28.18 -23.75 -8.27
CA ARG A 102 -27.17 -24.80 -8.04
C ARG A 102 -27.75 -26.19 -8.22
N TYR A 103 -28.90 -26.48 -7.64
CA TYR A 103 -29.55 -27.79 -7.77
C TYR A 103 -30.00 -28.06 -9.21
N ALA A 104 -30.56 -27.06 -9.89
CA ALA A 104 -30.94 -27.18 -11.30
C ALA A 104 -29.74 -27.52 -12.19
N ALA A 105 -28.63 -26.78 -12.05
CA ALA A 105 -27.41 -27.03 -12.82
C ALA A 105 -26.81 -28.43 -12.56
N GLN A 106 -26.85 -28.89 -11.30
CA GLN A 106 -26.40 -30.24 -10.94
C GLN A 106 -27.27 -31.32 -11.61
N GLY A 107 -28.59 -31.17 -11.58
CA GLY A 107 -29.53 -32.08 -12.25
C GLY A 107 -29.29 -32.16 -13.75
N SER A 108 -29.18 -31.01 -14.44
CA SER A 108 -28.90 -30.97 -15.88
C SER A 108 -27.55 -31.61 -16.22
N THR A 109 -26.51 -31.37 -15.41
CA THR A 109 -25.18 -31.97 -15.63
C THR A 109 -25.21 -33.48 -15.50
N LYS A 110 -25.99 -34.02 -14.54
CA LYS A 110 -26.16 -35.47 -14.36
C LYS A 110 -26.85 -36.09 -15.58
N ALA A 111 -27.99 -35.53 -16.02
CA ALA A 111 -28.72 -36.02 -17.18
C ALA A 111 -27.88 -35.99 -18.47
N ILE A 112 -27.12 -34.90 -18.70
CA ILE A 112 -26.21 -34.79 -19.85
C ILE A 112 -25.10 -35.86 -19.78
N ARG A 113 -24.58 -36.16 -18.58
CA ARG A 113 -23.56 -37.19 -18.42
C ARG A 113 -24.10 -38.59 -18.73
N GLU A 114 -25.30 -38.90 -18.26
CA GLU A 114 -25.96 -40.19 -18.52
C GLU A 114 -26.25 -40.35 -20.02
N ALA A 115 -26.82 -39.32 -20.66
CA ALA A 115 -27.07 -39.33 -22.10
C ALA A 115 -25.80 -39.52 -22.93
N LYS A 116 -24.68 -38.93 -22.49
CA LYS A 116 -23.36 -39.11 -23.13
C LYS A 116 -22.73 -40.48 -22.87
N ALA A 117 -23.09 -41.15 -21.79
CA ALA A 117 -22.57 -42.48 -21.47
C ALA A 117 -23.38 -43.58 -22.17
N SER A 118 -24.65 -43.31 -22.48
CA SER A 118 -25.52 -44.22 -23.24
C SER A 118 -25.39 -44.11 -24.76
N ALA A 119 -24.76 -43.03 -25.25
CA ALA A 119 -24.49 -42.80 -26.67
C ALA A 119 -23.08 -43.30 -27.03
#